data_AF-A0A3L8RV01-F1
#
_entry.id   AF-A0A3L8RV01-F1
#
_cell.length_a   1.000
_cell.length_b   1.000
_cell.length_c   1.000
_cell.angle_alpha   90.00
_cell.angle_beta   90.00
_cell.angle_gamma   90.00
#
_symmetry.space_group_name_H-M   'P 1'
#
loop_
_entity.id
_entity.type
_entity.pdbx_description
1 polymer ?
#
loop_
_entity_poly.entity_id
_entity_poly.type
_entity_poly.pdbx_seq_one_letter_code
_entity_poly.pdbx_strand_id
1 'polypeptide(L)'
;MYSTTSLAGGLLLGRSSTSKQGVIVIPDVIDADFTGQVKIMVHALQPPVTIPKGSKIAQIVAIENFLPHCQSPKEPTESERQDNGFGSTGHDVFFTINLKDRPYKKKVEKNLRL
;
A
#
# COMPACT_ATOMS: atom_id res chain seq x y z
N MET A 1 -1.22 -28.82 21.74
CA MET A 1 -0.53 -28.97 20.44
C MET A 1 -1.41 -28.33 19.39
N TYR A 2 -1.05 -27.14 18.90
CA TYR A 2 -1.76 -26.51 17.79
C TYR A 2 -1.27 -27.14 16.48
N SER A 3 -2.21 -27.54 15.62
CA SER A 3 -1.94 -28.13 14.31
C SER A 3 -1.13 -27.18 13.44
N THR A 4 0.03 -27.62 12.96
CA THR A 4 0.92 -26.95 11.99
C THR A 4 0.34 -27.02 10.57
N THR A 5 -0.91 -26.62 10.42
CA THR A 5 -1.53 -26.35 9.13
C THR A 5 -1.33 -24.87 8.83
N SER A 6 -0.61 -24.56 7.76
CA SER A 6 -0.39 -23.19 7.25
C SER A 6 -1.68 -22.39 7.32
N LEU A 7 -1.82 -21.53 8.33
CA LEU A 7 -2.98 -20.68 8.53
C LEU A 7 -2.72 -19.43 7.68
N ALA A 8 -3.14 -19.45 6.41
CA ALA A 8 -2.96 -18.32 5.50
C ALA A 8 -3.83 -17.14 5.96
N GLY A 9 -3.20 -16.12 6.55
CA GLY A 9 -3.84 -14.88 6.96
C GLY A 9 -4.19 -13.98 5.78
N GLY A 10 -4.79 -12.83 6.06
CA GLY A 10 -5.15 -11.85 5.04
C GLY A 10 -4.66 -10.45 5.37
N LEU A 11 -4.12 -9.73 4.39
CA LEU A 11 -3.81 -8.31 4.50
C LEU A 11 -4.98 -7.48 3.97
N LEU A 12 -5.61 -6.73 4.86
CA LEU A 12 -6.65 -5.77 4.50
C LEU A 12 -6.00 -4.49 3.96
N LEU A 13 -6.34 -4.14 2.71
CA LEU A 13 -5.79 -2.97 2.02
C LEU A 13 -6.90 -2.11 1.41
N GLY A 14 -6.63 -0.81 1.32
CA GLY A 14 -7.49 0.11 0.56
C GLY A 14 -7.47 -0.18 -0.94
N ARG A 15 -8.59 0.09 -1.61
CA ARG A 15 -8.63 0.11 -3.07
C ARG A 15 -8.17 1.46 -3.58
N SER A 16 -7.56 1.50 -4.76
CA SER A 16 -7.12 2.75 -5.39
C SER A 16 -8.27 3.73 -5.62
N SER A 17 -9.49 3.25 -5.91
CA SER A 17 -10.70 4.08 -6.02
C SER A 17 -11.05 4.77 -4.70
N THR A 18 -10.86 4.10 -3.57
CA THR A 18 -11.12 4.61 -2.22
C THR A 18 -10.11 5.69 -1.87
N SER A 19 -8.83 5.44 -2.11
CA SER A 19 -7.76 6.41 -1.91
C SER A 19 -7.94 7.66 -2.78
N LYS A 20 -8.40 7.50 -4.03
CA LYS A 20 -8.73 8.62 -4.93
C LYS A 20 -9.85 9.51 -4.41
N GLN A 21 -10.75 8.96 -3.60
CA GLN A 21 -11.83 9.73 -2.94
C GLN A 21 -11.38 10.37 -1.62
N GLY A 22 -10.08 10.33 -1.31
CA GLY A 22 -9.53 10.88 -0.08
C GLY A 22 -9.78 10.02 1.15
N VAL A 23 -10.14 8.74 0.97
CA VAL A 23 -10.31 7.78 2.07
C VAL A 23 -9.13 6.83 2.10
N ILE A 24 -8.37 6.88 3.18
CA ILE A 24 -7.27 5.97 3.46
C ILE A 24 -7.81 4.82 4.30
N VAL A 25 -7.74 3.60 3.80
CA VAL A 25 -7.91 2.41 4.63
C VAL A 25 -6.59 2.17 5.35
N ILE A 26 -6.65 2.07 6.68
CA ILE A 26 -5.47 1.71 7.48
C ILE A 26 -5.18 0.24 7.22
N PRO A 27 -4.00 -0.13 6.70
CA PRO A 27 -3.66 -1.53 6.48
C PRO A 27 -3.71 -2.33 7.78
N ASP A 28 -4.22 -3.55 7.72
CA ASP A 28 -4.32 -4.42 8.90
C ASP A 28 -4.19 -5.89 8.53
N VAL A 29 -3.75 -6.71 9.48
CA VAL A 29 -3.60 -8.17 9.32
C VAL A 29 -4.81 -8.86 9.93
N ILE A 30 -5.42 -9.76 9.17
CA ILE A 30 -6.51 -10.62 9.61
C ILE A 30 -5.90 -12.00 9.85
N ASP A 31 -5.92 -12.43 11.11
CA ASP A 31 -5.51 -13.78 11.50
C ASP A 31 -6.42 -14.83 10.86
N ALA A 32 -5.85 -15.96 10.51
CA ALA A 32 -6.59 -16.98 9.76
C ALA A 32 -7.56 -17.81 10.62
N ASP A 33 -7.48 -17.72 11.95
CA ASP A 33 -8.48 -18.23 12.90
C ASP A 33 -9.49 -17.16 13.34
N PHE A 34 -9.43 -15.95 12.79
CA PHE A 34 -10.40 -14.90 13.11
C PHE A 34 -11.78 -15.23 12.54
N THR A 35 -12.75 -15.51 13.42
CA THR A 35 -14.15 -15.78 13.04
C THR A 35 -15.09 -14.59 13.27
N GLY A 36 -14.55 -13.45 13.72
CA GLY A 36 -15.32 -12.26 14.01
C GLY A 36 -15.72 -11.47 12.77
N GLN A 37 -16.45 -10.37 12.99
CA GLN A 37 -16.72 -9.42 11.92
C GLN A 37 -15.45 -8.60 11.61
N VAL A 38 -15.00 -8.65 10.35
CA VAL A 38 -13.92 -7.80 9.86
C VAL A 38 -14.40 -6.35 9.83
N LYS A 39 -13.67 -5.47 10.53
CA LYS A 39 -13.93 -4.03 10.53
C LYS A 39 -12.86 -3.33 9.69
N ILE A 40 -13.27 -2.32 8.93
CA ILE A 40 -12.36 -1.53 8.12
C ILE A 40 -12.16 -0.19 8.81
N MET A 41 -10.95 0.04 9.31
CA MET A 41 -10.57 1.33 9.85
C MET A 41 -10.18 2.27 8.70
N VAL A 42 -10.74 3.47 8.71
CA VAL A 42 -10.50 4.46 7.66
C VAL A 42 -10.17 5.84 8.23
N HIS A 43 -9.34 6.57 7.51
CA HIS A 43 -9.07 7.98 7.73
C HIS A 43 -9.51 8.78 6.50
N ALA A 44 -10.31 9.82 6.71
CA ALA A 44 -10.72 10.74 5.67
C ALA A 44 -9.79 11.95 5.64
N LEU A 45 -9.11 12.15 4.51
CA LEU A 45 -8.19 13.29 4.33
C LEU A 45 -8.91 14.64 4.30
N GLN A 46 -10.14 14.67 3.77
CA GLN A 46 -10.97 15.86 3.67
C GLN A 46 -12.41 15.54 4.12
N PRO A 47 -12.70 15.54 5.43
CA PRO A 47 -14.05 15.31 5.93
C PRO A 47 -15.02 16.45 5.57
N PRO A 48 -16.33 16.15 5.39
CA PRO A 48 -16.95 14.83 5.49
C PRO A 48 -16.80 14.01 4.21
N VAL A 49 -16.65 12.69 4.36
CA VAL A 49 -16.73 11.73 3.24
C VAL A 49 -17.95 10.85 3.41
N THR A 50 -18.73 10.68 2.34
CA THR A 50 -19.89 9.78 2.32
C THR A 50 -19.51 8.47 1.64
N ILE A 51 -19.71 7.35 2.33
CA ILE A 51 -19.50 6.00 1.81
C ILE A 51 -20.87 5.30 1.77
N PRO A 52 -21.50 5.19 0.59
CA PRO A 52 -22.77 4.46 0.46
C PRO A 52 -22.65 3.01 0.90
N LYS A 53 -23.74 2.46 1.45
CA LYS A 53 -23.81 1.03 1.77
C LYS A 53 -23.58 0.20 0.50
N GLY A 54 -22.73 -0.82 0.61
CA GLY A 54 -22.37 -1.70 -0.52
C GLY A 54 -21.17 -1.21 -1.34
N SER A 55 -20.61 -0.04 -1.05
CA SER A 55 -19.35 0.40 -1.67
C SER A 55 -18.21 -0.56 -1.36
N LYS A 56 -17.47 -0.95 -2.41
CA LYS A 56 -16.24 -1.73 -2.27
C LYS A 56 -15.09 -0.77 -1.91
N ILE A 57 -14.76 -0.67 -0.63
CA ILE A 57 -13.75 0.30 -0.14
C ILE A 57 -12.37 -0.32 0.16
N ALA A 58 -12.33 -1.62 0.45
CA ALA A 58 -11.10 -2.35 0.75
C ALA A 58 -11.06 -3.66 -0.05
N GLN A 59 -9.94 -4.36 0.05
CA GLN A 59 -9.69 -5.69 -0.48
C GLN A 59 -8.81 -6.45 0.51
N ILE A 60 -8.91 -7.78 0.53
CA ILE A 60 -8.03 -8.65 1.32
C ILE A 60 -7.11 -9.38 0.35
N VAL A 61 -5.82 -9.35 0.63
CA VAL A 61 -4.80 -10.12 -0.09
C VAL A 61 -4.40 -11.28 0.81
N ALA A 62 -4.57 -12.53 0.36
CA ALA A 62 -4.13 -13.68 1.12
C ALA A 62 -2.59 -13.65 1.26
N ILE A 63 -2.10 -13.87 2.47
CA ILE A 63 -0.67 -14.02 2.76
C ILE A 63 -0.44 -15.46 3.20
N GLU A 64 0.46 -16.16 2.53
CA GLU A 64 0.98 -17.42 3.03
C GLU A 64 1.86 -17.15 4.25
N ASN A 65 1.56 -17.83 5.36
CA ASN A 65 2.29 -17.65 6.60
C ASN A 65 3.67 -18.31 6.46
N PHE A 66 4.64 -17.58 5.94
CA PHE A 66 6.05 -17.94 6.01
C PHE A 66 6.54 -17.70 7.44
N LEU A 67 6.12 -18.56 8.36
CA LEU A 67 6.88 -18.76 9.59
C LEU A 67 8.01 -19.72 9.20
N PRO A 68 9.22 -19.25 8.84
CA PRO A 68 10.35 -20.14 8.93
C PRO A 68 10.33 -20.66 10.36
N HIS A 69 10.36 -21.98 10.56
CA HIS A 69 10.80 -22.52 11.84
C HIS A 69 12.01 -21.68 12.25
N CYS A 70 12.02 -21.14 13.47
CA CYS A 70 13.13 -20.36 14.00
C CYS A 70 14.42 -21.19 13.94
N GLN A 71 14.99 -21.31 12.75
CA GLN A 71 16.31 -21.81 12.50
C GLN A 71 17.21 -20.71 13.06
N SER A 72 18.20 -21.11 13.85
CA SER A 72 19.26 -20.21 14.32
C SER A 72 19.64 -19.23 13.20
N PRO A 73 19.83 -17.94 13.49
CA PRO A 73 20.18 -16.96 12.47
C PRO A 73 21.32 -17.53 11.62
N LYS A 74 21.07 -17.73 10.32
CA LYS A 74 22.18 -18.00 9.42
C LYS A 74 23.02 -16.73 9.45
N GLU A 75 24.33 -16.89 9.65
CA GLU A 75 25.29 -15.78 9.58
C GLU A 75 24.94 -14.91 8.36
N PRO A 76 24.78 -13.59 8.53
CA PRO A 76 24.33 -12.73 7.45
C PRO A 76 25.28 -12.88 6.26
N THR A 77 24.79 -13.46 5.17
CA THR A 77 25.52 -13.47 3.91
C THR A 77 25.62 -12.04 3.42
N GLU A 78 26.83 -11.59 3.05
CA GLU A 78 27.03 -10.26 2.46
C GLU A 78 26.05 -10.09 1.28
N SER A 79 25.08 -9.19 1.45
CA SER A 79 24.15 -8.81 0.40
C SER A 79 24.54 -7.43 -0.11
N GLU A 80 24.36 -7.17 -1.40
CA GLU A 80 24.64 -5.84 -1.98
C GLU A 80 23.83 -4.72 -1.30
N ARG A 81 22.71 -5.06 -0.64
CA ARG A 81 21.86 -4.11 0.07
C ARG A 81 22.37 -3.77 1.47
N GLN A 82 22.89 -4.73 2.23
CA GLN A 82 23.31 -4.51 3.64
C GLN A 82 22.23 -3.73 4.44
N ASP A 83 22.61 -2.70 5.18
CA ASP A 83 21.73 -1.85 5.99
C ASP A 83 21.02 -0.73 5.20
N ASN A 84 21.12 -0.74 3.87
CA ASN A 84 20.56 0.30 3.01
C ASN A 84 19.02 0.18 2.87
N GLY A 85 18.29 1.00 3.63
CA GLY A 85 16.84 1.15 3.61
C GLY A 85 16.37 2.56 3.25
N PHE A 86 15.05 2.82 3.32
CA PHE A 86 14.46 4.18 3.25
C PHE A 86 14.90 5.06 2.06
N GLY A 87 14.96 4.50 0.85
CA GLY A 87 15.30 5.28 -0.34
C GLY A 87 16.81 5.46 -0.59
N SER A 88 17.65 4.64 0.03
CA SER A 88 19.12 4.61 -0.12
C SER A 88 19.68 4.58 -1.55
N THR A 89 18.88 4.12 -2.53
CA THR A 89 19.26 4.05 -3.95
C THR A 89 18.65 5.16 -4.80
N GLY A 90 17.86 6.06 -4.21
CA GLY A 90 17.13 7.11 -4.90
C GLY A 90 17.61 8.53 -4.56
N HIS A 91 17.19 9.49 -5.38
CA HIS A 91 17.14 10.89 -4.95
C HIS A 91 15.87 11.06 -4.09
N ASP A 92 15.97 11.79 -2.98
CA ASP A 92 14.80 12.20 -2.20
C ASP A 92 13.76 12.84 -3.14
N VAL A 93 12.64 12.15 -3.37
CA VAL A 93 11.52 12.75 -4.09
C VAL A 93 10.80 13.66 -3.12
N PHE A 94 11.35 14.87 -2.94
CA PHE A 94 10.60 15.97 -2.35
C PHE A 94 9.47 16.32 -3.32
N PHE A 95 8.22 15.96 -2.99
CA PHE A 95 7.01 16.46 -3.66
C PHE A 95 6.76 17.96 -3.37
N THR A 96 7.81 18.77 -3.39
CA THR A 96 7.70 20.22 -3.23
C THR A 96 8.45 20.91 -4.36
N ILE A 97 8.00 20.70 -5.60
CA ILE A 97 8.23 21.73 -6.61
C ILE A 97 7.25 22.86 -6.34
N ASN A 98 7.75 24.09 -6.28
CA ASN A 98 6.91 25.26 -6.15
C ASN A 98 5.98 25.32 -7.39
N LEU A 99 4.71 25.75 -7.24
CA LEU A 99 3.72 25.66 -8.32
C LEU A 99 4.16 26.37 -9.62
N LYS A 100 5.02 27.39 -9.48
CA LYS A 100 5.66 28.15 -10.55
C LYS A 100 6.67 27.34 -11.39
N ASP A 101 7.26 26.30 -10.82
CA ASP A 101 8.34 25.53 -11.44
C ASP A 101 7.81 24.26 -12.13
N ARG A 102 6.48 24.14 -12.27
CA ARG A 102 5.86 22.97 -12.90
C ARG A 102 6.18 22.94 -14.41
N PRO A 103 6.70 21.83 -14.96
CA PRO A 103 6.89 21.70 -16.39
C PRO A 103 5.55 21.67 -17.12
N TYR A 104 5.32 22.64 -18.01
CA TYR A 104 4.17 22.66 -18.92
C TYR A 104 4.59 22.27 -20.33
N LYS A 105 3.83 21.38 -20.98
CA LYS A 105 3.96 21.12 -22.41
C LYS A 105 3.37 22.31 -23.18
N LYS A 106 4.20 23.00 -23.97
CA LYS A 106 3.71 24.00 -24.93
C LYS A 106 2.86 23.29 -25.99
N LYS A 107 1.67 23.83 -26.24
CA LYS A 107 0.80 23.38 -27.33
C LYS A 107 1.48 23.78 -28.64
N VAL A 108 1.87 22.80 -29.45
CA VAL A 108 2.37 23.06 -30.81
C VAL A 108 1.14 23.21 -31.70
N GLU A 109 0.83 24.45 -32.10
CA GLU A 109 -0.16 24.69 -33.15
C GLU A 109 0.46 24.29 -34.49
N LYS A 110 -0.05 23.20 -35.06
CA LYS A 110 0.25 22.83 -36.44
C LYS A 110 -0.55 23.77 -37.35
N ASN A 111 0.12 24.74 -37.94
CA ASN A 111 -0.43 25.50 -39.06
C ASN A 111 -0.58 24.56 -40.26
N LEU A 112 -1.78 24.01 -40.47
CA LEU A 112 -2.15 23.45 -41.76
C LEU A 112 -2.40 24.61 -42.72
N ARG A 113 -1.53 24.75 -43.72
CA ARG A 113 -1.85 25.51 -44.93
C ARG A 113 -2.52 24.55 -45.91
N LEU A 114 -3.72 24.93 -46.38
CA LEU A 114 -4.37 24.35 -47.55
C LEU A 114 -3.55 24.62 -48.81
#